data_AF-A0A7X3VHV6-F1
#
_entry.id   AF-A0A7X3VHV6-F1
#
_cell.length_a   1.000
_cell.length_b   1.000
_cell.length_c   1.000
_cell.angle_alpha   90.00
_cell.angle_beta   90.00
_cell.angle_gamma   90.00
#
_symmetry.space_group_name_H-M   'P 1'
#
loop_
_entity.id
_entity.type
_entity.pdbx_description
1 polymer ?
#
loop_
_entity_poly.entity_id
_entity_poly.type
_entity_poly.pdbx_seq_one_letter_code
_entity_poly.pdbx_strand_id
1 'polypeptide(L)'
;MAVDKEIRMIRAGAFLLLTVMLAFPALAQDLPRPKTQKEADDINACMGEPDPEMRVDMCEVFLENHPKSAFREHALWMACTPAPQLPDRSIRYCQKLLVEFKDTENKEGALYLTTLGYQQANDFEGMLTYGELVLEENPEHWGTLLALAYVLPIRTRQHDLDKEEKLSQAESYAKRALDIIPRAENPNPEVITDDDWLLEKKDLMANAHSSLGAVAAKREDWAAMEQSYRQALQLANKQTGEVFYHIAKSLKEQGKNDEALGMLDQSIARGGLKLPNGRDAAAILKAEIALSKAPPAESAGTAPGAAAQATPAAQP
;
A
#
# COMPACT_ATOMS: atom_id res chain seq x y z
N MET A 1 24.13 -1.95 11.75
CA MET A 1 22.98 -1.88 12.70
C MET A 1 22.10 -0.65 12.52
N ALA A 2 22.61 0.53 12.13
CA ALA A 2 21.75 1.69 11.80
C ALA A 2 21.11 1.60 10.39
N VAL A 3 21.79 0.96 9.43
CA VAL A 3 21.34 0.84 8.03
C VAL A 3 20.11 -0.08 7.86
N ASP A 4 19.92 -1.07 8.74
CA ASP A 4 18.74 -1.97 8.69
C ASP A 4 17.43 -1.32 9.17
N LYS A 5 17.51 -0.27 9.99
CA LYS A 5 16.32 0.48 10.43
C LYS A 5 15.79 1.40 9.33
N GLU A 6 16.65 1.94 8.47
CA GLU A 6 16.20 2.78 7.35
C GLU A 6 15.64 1.98 6.18
N ILE A 7 16.13 0.75 5.92
CA ILE A 7 15.58 -0.11 4.85
C ILE A 7 14.16 -0.58 5.19
N ARG A 8 13.80 -0.72 6.49
CA ARG A 8 12.41 -0.94 6.91
C ARG A 8 11.50 0.28 6.67
N MET A 9 12.04 1.50 6.68
CA MET A 9 11.26 2.72 6.39
C MET A 9 11.06 2.98 4.89
N ILE A 10 11.89 2.44 4.00
CA ILE A 10 11.75 2.66 2.54
C ILE A 10 10.65 1.77 1.91
N ARG A 11 10.11 0.80 2.66
CA ARG A 11 8.85 0.11 2.30
C ARG A 11 7.59 0.90 2.67
N ALA A 12 7.72 2.06 3.30
CA ALA A 12 6.63 2.99 3.54
C ALA A 12 6.42 3.90 2.32
N GLY A 13 5.98 3.31 1.20
CA GLY A 13 5.03 4.03 0.36
C GLY A 13 3.79 4.22 1.25
N ALA A 14 3.41 5.47 1.48
CA ALA A 14 2.45 5.90 2.48
C ALA A 14 1.07 5.23 2.32
N PHE A 15 0.93 4.01 2.81
CA PHE A 15 -0.30 3.58 3.43
C PHE A 15 -0.04 3.71 4.91
N LEU A 16 -0.65 4.74 5.50
CA LEU A 16 -1.03 4.67 6.90
C LEU A 16 -1.70 3.29 7.03
N LEU A 17 -1.03 2.34 7.67
CA LEU A 17 -1.74 1.30 8.39
C LEU A 17 -2.51 2.12 9.40
N LEU A 18 -3.71 2.55 9.00
CA LEU A 18 -4.77 2.85 9.93
C LEU A 18 -4.88 1.52 10.66
N THR A 19 -4.15 1.40 11.76
CA THR A 19 -4.57 0.56 12.86
C THR A 19 -5.93 1.14 13.16
N VAL A 20 -6.95 0.63 12.47
CA VAL A 20 -8.27 0.51 13.01
C VAL A 20 -7.98 -0.22 14.31
N MET A 21 -7.73 0.54 15.38
CA MET A 21 -8.21 0.12 16.67
C MET A 21 -9.65 -0.16 16.34
N LEU A 22 -9.95 -1.43 16.12
CA LEU A 22 -11.29 -1.93 16.26
C LEU A 22 -11.64 -1.43 17.64
N ALA A 23 -12.33 -0.30 17.71
CA ALA A 23 -13.06 0.08 18.88
C ALA A 23 -13.93 -1.15 19.04
N PHE A 24 -13.55 -2.03 19.96
CA PHE A 24 -14.43 -3.08 20.39
C PHE A 24 -15.62 -2.28 20.88
N PRO A 25 -16.77 -2.26 20.15
CA PRO A 25 -17.96 -1.69 20.74
C PRO A 25 -18.07 -2.37 22.10
N ALA A 26 -18.47 -1.64 23.13
CA ALA A 26 -18.57 -2.19 24.47
C ALA A 26 -19.58 -3.37 24.46
N LEU A 27 -19.09 -4.56 24.10
CA LEU A 27 -19.79 -5.84 23.94
C LEU A 27 -20.16 -6.42 25.31
N ALA A 28 -20.14 -5.61 26.35
CA ALA A 28 -20.41 -6.03 27.71
C ALA A 28 -21.89 -6.37 27.94
N GLN A 29 -22.82 -6.01 27.03
CA GLN A 29 -24.25 -6.17 27.29
C GLN A 29 -24.87 -7.51 26.86
N ASP A 30 -24.26 -8.29 25.94
CA ASP A 30 -24.88 -9.53 25.42
C ASP A 30 -23.95 -10.77 25.37
N LEU A 31 -22.79 -10.74 26.03
CA LEU A 31 -21.93 -11.93 26.10
C LEU A 31 -22.65 -13.10 26.82
N PRO A 32 -22.52 -14.35 26.33
CA PRO A 32 -23.06 -15.53 27.00
C PRO A 32 -22.59 -15.63 28.46
N ARG A 33 -23.29 -16.41 29.29
CA ARG A 33 -22.78 -16.71 30.64
C ARG A 33 -21.85 -17.93 30.58
N PRO A 34 -20.64 -17.88 31.18
CA PRO A 34 -19.80 -19.05 31.33
C PRO A 34 -20.52 -20.14 32.11
N LYS A 35 -20.34 -21.40 31.71
CA LYS A 35 -20.92 -22.59 32.35
C LYS A 35 -20.08 -23.03 33.55
N THR A 36 -18.80 -22.70 33.58
CA THR A 36 -17.87 -23.06 34.66
C THR A 36 -16.94 -21.90 35.00
N GLN A 37 -16.40 -21.89 36.22
CA GLN A 37 -15.37 -20.92 36.61
C GLN A 37 -14.13 -21.03 35.72
N LYS A 38 -13.70 -22.26 35.39
CA LYS A 38 -12.55 -22.46 34.49
C LYS A 38 -12.79 -21.86 33.10
N GLU A 39 -13.98 -22.02 32.54
CA GLU A 39 -14.35 -21.41 31.26
C GLU A 39 -14.31 -19.87 31.36
N ALA A 40 -14.81 -19.31 32.48
CA ALA A 40 -14.76 -17.87 32.74
C ALA A 40 -13.31 -17.37 32.83
N ASP A 41 -12.44 -18.07 33.56
CA ASP A 41 -11.04 -17.69 33.75
C ASP A 41 -10.28 -17.74 32.41
N ASP A 42 -10.47 -18.82 31.63
CA ASP A 42 -9.78 -19.01 30.36
C ASP A 42 -10.25 -17.98 29.29
N ILE A 43 -11.55 -17.67 29.21
CA ILE A 43 -12.02 -16.64 28.25
C ILE A 43 -11.58 -15.23 28.67
N ASN A 44 -11.60 -14.92 29.97
CA ASN A 44 -11.13 -13.64 30.48
C ASN A 44 -9.63 -13.44 30.23
N ALA A 45 -8.82 -14.50 30.30
CA ALA A 45 -7.41 -14.44 29.94
C ALA A 45 -7.22 -14.12 28.45
N CYS A 46 -7.98 -14.76 27.56
CA CYS A 46 -7.98 -14.46 26.12
C CYS A 46 -8.44 -13.01 25.85
N MET A 47 -9.53 -12.53 26.45
CA MET A 47 -10.08 -11.19 26.18
C MET A 47 -9.25 -10.06 26.80
N GLY A 48 -8.63 -10.30 27.96
CA GLY A 48 -7.91 -9.29 28.73
C GLY A 48 -6.43 -9.14 28.36
N GLU A 49 -5.88 -10.00 27.50
CA GLU A 49 -4.45 -9.98 27.17
C GLU A 49 -4.10 -8.82 26.23
N PRO A 50 -3.27 -7.85 26.67
CA PRO A 50 -2.87 -6.72 25.83
C PRO A 50 -1.89 -7.10 24.71
N ASP A 51 -1.01 -8.08 24.91
CA ASP A 51 -0.05 -8.50 23.91
C ASP A 51 -0.73 -9.32 22.80
N PRO A 52 -0.65 -8.92 21.52
CA PRO A 52 -1.44 -9.57 20.47
C PRO A 52 -0.97 -11.00 20.20
N GLU A 53 0.32 -11.30 20.28
CA GLU A 53 0.83 -12.67 20.13
C GLU A 53 0.34 -13.57 21.27
N MET A 54 0.50 -13.14 22.53
CA MET A 54 0.06 -13.89 23.70
C MET A 54 -1.47 -14.03 23.76
N ARG A 55 -2.20 -13.00 23.32
CA ARG A 55 -3.66 -13.06 23.18
C ARG A 55 -4.06 -14.22 22.28
N VAL A 56 -3.45 -14.30 21.10
CA VAL A 56 -3.76 -15.39 20.17
C VAL A 56 -3.52 -16.73 20.85
N ASP A 57 -2.37 -16.94 21.50
CA ASP A 57 -2.06 -18.18 22.24
C ASP A 57 -3.13 -18.51 23.31
N MET A 58 -3.54 -17.53 24.12
CA MET A 58 -4.57 -17.72 25.14
C MET A 58 -5.93 -18.08 24.54
N CYS A 59 -6.29 -17.46 23.42
CA CYS A 59 -7.50 -17.80 22.69
C CYS A 59 -7.41 -19.20 22.05
N GLU A 60 -6.23 -19.64 21.56
CA GLU A 60 -6.04 -21.03 21.08
C GLU A 60 -6.33 -22.03 22.22
N VAL A 61 -5.72 -21.81 23.39
CA VAL A 61 -5.92 -22.64 24.59
C VAL A 61 -7.39 -22.69 25.00
N PHE A 62 -8.09 -21.55 24.99
CA PHE A 62 -9.52 -21.52 25.26
C PHE A 62 -10.32 -22.37 24.27
N LEU A 63 -10.06 -22.21 22.97
CA LEU A 63 -10.76 -22.92 21.89
C LEU A 63 -10.54 -24.43 21.93
N GLU A 64 -9.38 -24.88 22.43
CA GLU A 64 -9.04 -26.29 22.64
C GLU A 64 -9.71 -26.88 23.89
N ASN A 65 -9.66 -26.17 25.01
CA ASN A 65 -10.23 -26.63 26.27
C ASN A 65 -11.76 -26.58 26.29
N HIS A 66 -12.36 -25.64 25.57
CA HIS A 66 -13.81 -25.39 25.59
C HIS A 66 -14.43 -25.40 24.18
N PRO A 67 -14.33 -26.50 23.42
CA PRO A 67 -14.71 -26.54 22.00
C PRO A 67 -16.22 -26.35 21.77
N LYS A 68 -17.06 -26.53 22.80
CA LYS A 68 -18.52 -26.32 22.76
C LYS A 68 -18.98 -25.10 23.56
N SER A 69 -18.05 -24.20 23.88
CA SER A 69 -18.38 -22.95 24.55
C SER A 69 -19.24 -22.06 23.66
N ALA A 70 -20.16 -21.32 24.29
CA ALA A 70 -20.89 -20.26 23.61
C ALA A 70 -19.99 -19.06 23.25
N PHE A 71 -18.83 -18.92 23.89
CA PHE A 71 -17.85 -17.86 23.60
C PHE A 71 -16.92 -18.19 22.43
N ARG A 72 -17.11 -19.33 21.77
CA ARG A 72 -16.22 -19.79 20.72
C ARG A 72 -16.07 -18.77 19.59
N GLU A 73 -17.18 -18.18 19.13
CA GLU A 73 -17.18 -17.13 18.10
C GLU A 73 -16.33 -15.93 18.55
N HIS A 74 -16.54 -15.46 19.77
CA HIS A 74 -15.79 -14.34 20.34
C HIS A 74 -14.29 -14.66 20.46
N ALA A 75 -13.92 -15.86 20.93
CA ALA A 75 -12.53 -16.28 21.00
C ALA A 75 -11.86 -16.39 19.62
N LEU A 76 -12.59 -16.84 18.59
CA LEU A 76 -12.10 -16.83 17.20
C LEU A 76 -11.90 -15.40 16.68
N TRP A 77 -12.81 -14.49 16.97
CA TRP A 77 -12.66 -13.06 16.64
C TRP A 77 -11.45 -12.44 17.33
N MET A 78 -11.26 -12.70 18.63
CA MET A 78 -10.07 -12.22 19.35
C MET A 78 -8.77 -12.80 18.77
N ALA A 79 -8.76 -14.09 18.41
CA ALA A 79 -7.61 -14.74 17.78
C ALA A 79 -7.37 -14.27 16.32
N CYS A 80 -8.40 -13.74 15.66
CA CYS A 80 -8.33 -13.11 14.33
C CYS A 80 -7.64 -11.73 14.38
N THR A 81 -7.52 -11.09 15.56
CA THR A 81 -6.87 -9.78 15.67
C THR A 81 -5.41 -9.82 15.16
N PRO A 82 -4.93 -8.75 14.48
CA PRO A 82 -3.58 -8.75 13.93
C PRO A 82 -2.49 -8.95 14.99
N ALA A 83 -1.70 -10.01 14.82
CA ALA A 83 -0.47 -10.26 15.55
C ALA A 83 0.71 -10.12 14.57
N PRO A 84 1.50 -9.03 14.62
CA PRO A 84 2.50 -8.73 13.61
C PRO A 84 3.52 -9.84 13.35
N GLN A 85 3.85 -10.64 14.37
CA GLN A 85 4.79 -11.76 14.22
C GLN A 85 4.13 -13.09 13.81
N LEU A 86 2.79 -13.14 13.78
CA LEU A 86 1.99 -14.34 13.53
C LEU A 86 0.87 -14.12 12.48
N PRO A 87 1.13 -13.45 11.33
CA PRO A 87 0.07 -13.13 10.37
C PRO A 87 -0.67 -14.37 9.86
N ASP A 88 0.04 -15.47 9.59
CA ASP A 88 -0.57 -16.72 9.15
C ASP A 88 -1.55 -17.29 10.17
N ARG A 89 -1.28 -17.08 11.46
CA ARG A 89 -2.13 -17.57 12.55
C ARG A 89 -3.39 -16.72 12.66
N SER A 90 -3.28 -15.40 12.63
CA SER A 90 -4.43 -14.48 12.60
C SER A 90 -5.33 -14.78 11.39
N ILE A 91 -4.75 -14.93 10.19
CA ILE A 91 -5.48 -15.31 8.95
C ILE A 91 -6.29 -16.61 9.17
N ARG A 92 -5.65 -17.67 9.69
CA ARG A 92 -6.33 -18.95 9.93
C ARG A 92 -7.53 -18.80 10.87
N TYR A 93 -7.43 -17.96 11.90
CA TYR A 93 -8.54 -17.75 12.83
C TYR A 93 -9.67 -16.91 12.23
N CYS A 94 -9.37 -15.89 11.44
CA CYS A 94 -10.38 -15.16 10.68
C CYS A 94 -11.12 -16.10 9.71
N GLN A 95 -10.39 -16.95 8.98
CA GLN A 95 -10.98 -17.93 8.07
C GLN A 95 -11.84 -18.96 8.81
N LYS A 96 -11.37 -19.43 9.97
CA LYS A 96 -12.11 -20.38 10.80
C LYS A 96 -13.41 -19.76 11.34
N LEU A 97 -13.37 -18.50 11.77
CA LEU A 97 -14.57 -17.74 12.15
C LEU A 97 -15.58 -17.72 11.00
N LEU A 98 -15.15 -17.32 9.80
CA LEU A 98 -16.01 -17.22 8.61
C LEU A 98 -16.62 -18.57 8.18
N VAL A 99 -15.89 -19.67 8.37
CA VAL A 99 -16.36 -21.02 8.03
C VAL A 99 -17.35 -21.56 9.06
N GLU A 100 -17.04 -21.40 10.35
CA GLU A 100 -17.85 -21.95 11.45
C GLU A 100 -19.08 -21.10 11.77
N PHE A 101 -19.00 -19.78 11.59
CA PHE A 101 -20.03 -18.79 11.94
C PHE A 101 -20.37 -17.92 10.72
N LYS A 102 -21.11 -18.50 9.76
CA LYS A 102 -21.41 -17.83 8.48
C LYS A 102 -22.21 -16.53 8.61
N ASP A 103 -23.03 -16.45 9.64
CA ASP A 103 -23.91 -15.30 9.94
C ASP A 103 -23.29 -14.39 11.02
N THR A 104 -21.98 -14.48 11.27
CA THR A 104 -21.30 -13.64 12.25
C THR A 104 -21.43 -12.16 11.89
N GLU A 105 -21.73 -11.32 12.88
CA GLU A 105 -21.76 -9.86 12.71
C GLU A 105 -20.36 -9.31 12.40
N ASN A 106 -19.29 -10.07 12.71
CA ASN A 106 -17.91 -9.67 12.43
C ASN A 106 -17.43 -10.05 11.02
N LYS A 107 -18.33 -10.42 10.10
CA LYS A 107 -17.97 -10.98 8.80
C LYS A 107 -17.13 -10.03 7.97
N GLU A 108 -17.57 -8.78 7.81
CA GLU A 108 -16.83 -7.73 7.11
C GLU A 108 -15.44 -7.53 7.75
N GLY A 109 -15.38 -7.40 9.07
CA GLY A 109 -14.14 -7.22 9.82
C GLY A 109 -13.17 -8.39 9.64
N ALA A 110 -13.64 -9.64 9.70
CA ALA A 110 -12.80 -10.82 9.54
C ALA A 110 -12.27 -10.95 8.11
N LEU A 111 -13.08 -10.62 7.09
CA LEU A 111 -12.65 -10.56 5.69
C LEU A 111 -11.59 -9.46 5.49
N TYR A 112 -11.78 -8.29 6.09
CA TYR A 112 -10.83 -7.18 6.00
C TYR A 112 -9.51 -7.48 6.70
N LEU A 113 -9.55 -8.05 7.92
CA LEU A 113 -8.33 -8.49 8.62
C LEU A 113 -7.58 -9.58 7.86
N THR A 114 -8.30 -10.50 7.19
CA THR A 114 -7.68 -11.50 6.31
C THR A 114 -6.99 -10.85 5.11
N THR A 115 -7.63 -9.83 4.51
CA THR A 115 -7.05 -9.03 3.41
C THR A 115 -5.74 -8.38 3.83
N LEU A 116 -5.71 -7.73 5.01
CA LEU A 116 -4.51 -7.11 5.57
C LEU A 116 -3.41 -8.14 5.90
N GLY A 117 -3.79 -9.31 6.42
CA GLY A 117 -2.86 -10.40 6.69
C GLY A 117 -2.14 -10.85 5.41
N TYR A 118 -2.89 -11.08 4.32
CA TYR A 118 -2.31 -11.44 3.04
C TYR A 118 -1.44 -10.32 2.45
N GLN A 119 -1.85 -9.06 2.61
CA GLN A 119 -1.03 -7.91 2.24
C GLN A 119 0.32 -7.91 2.99
N GLN A 120 0.31 -8.18 4.29
CA GLN A 120 1.52 -8.26 5.12
C GLN A 120 2.42 -9.43 4.71
N ALA A 121 1.82 -10.58 4.37
CA ALA A 121 2.52 -11.74 3.82
C ALA A 121 3.04 -11.51 2.39
N ASN A 122 2.72 -10.37 1.75
CA ASN A 122 3.03 -10.07 0.36
C ASN A 122 2.45 -11.17 -0.58
N ASP A 123 1.26 -11.67 -0.21
CA ASP A 123 0.41 -12.57 -1.00
C ASP A 123 -0.73 -11.75 -1.63
N PHE A 124 -0.57 -11.43 -2.90
CA PHE A 124 -1.50 -10.55 -3.63
C PHE A 124 -2.76 -11.28 -4.07
N GLU A 125 -2.67 -12.58 -4.32
CA GLU A 125 -3.83 -13.37 -4.74
C GLU A 125 -4.80 -13.51 -3.57
N GLY A 126 -4.28 -13.79 -2.37
CA GLY A 126 -5.07 -13.80 -1.14
C GLY A 126 -5.65 -12.43 -0.82
N MET A 127 -4.85 -11.37 -0.93
CA MET A 127 -5.31 -9.98 -0.70
C MET A 127 -6.45 -9.60 -1.66
N LEU A 128 -6.32 -9.91 -2.95
CA LEU A 128 -7.36 -9.63 -3.95
C LEU A 128 -8.63 -10.42 -3.64
N THR A 129 -8.50 -11.73 -3.42
CA THR A 129 -9.64 -12.62 -3.15
C THR A 129 -10.46 -12.15 -1.95
N TYR A 130 -9.80 -11.90 -0.81
CA TYR A 130 -10.51 -11.47 0.40
C TYR A 130 -10.95 -10.01 0.33
N GLY A 131 -10.21 -9.16 -0.38
CA GLY A 131 -10.61 -7.77 -0.62
C GLY A 131 -11.92 -7.70 -1.41
N GLU A 132 -12.09 -8.50 -2.46
CA GLU A 132 -13.36 -8.59 -3.19
C GLU A 132 -14.50 -9.07 -2.28
N LEU A 133 -14.27 -10.06 -1.42
CA LEU A 133 -15.27 -10.52 -0.45
C LEU A 133 -15.67 -9.42 0.55
N VAL A 134 -14.75 -8.54 0.95
CA VAL A 134 -15.10 -7.35 1.74
C VAL A 134 -16.04 -6.44 0.94
N LEU A 135 -15.78 -6.23 -0.35
CA LEU A 135 -16.61 -5.38 -1.21
C LEU A 135 -17.96 -6.02 -1.58
N GLU A 136 -18.07 -7.34 -1.57
CA GLU A 136 -19.33 -8.06 -1.68
C GLU A 136 -20.20 -7.87 -0.43
N GLU A 137 -19.58 -7.88 0.76
CA GLU A 137 -20.27 -7.66 2.04
C GLU A 137 -20.62 -6.17 2.24
N ASN A 138 -19.65 -5.29 2.02
CA ASN A 138 -19.78 -3.84 2.11
C ASN A 138 -19.20 -3.16 0.85
N PRO A 139 -20.03 -2.87 -0.16
CA PRO A 139 -19.60 -2.18 -1.37
C PRO A 139 -19.05 -0.77 -1.13
N GLU A 140 -19.29 -0.16 0.03
CA GLU A 140 -18.81 1.17 0.37
C GLU A 140 -17.55 1.15 1.26
N HIS A 141 -16.92 -0.01 1.48
CA HIS A 141 -15.70 -0.11 2.28
C HIS A 141 -14.51 0.58 1.57
N TRP A 142 -14.38 1.89 1.78
CA TRP A 142 -13.40 2.77 1.11
C TRP A 142 -11.94 2.34 1.35
N GLY A 143 -11.61 1.78 2.53
CA GLY A 143 -10.26 1.29 2.83
C GLY A 143 -9.81 0.20 1.86
N THR A 144 -10.64 -0.82 1.66
CA THR A 144 -10.43 -1.90 0.68
C THR A 144 -10.42 -1.37 -0.76
N LEU A 145 -11.34 -0.47 -1.12
CA LEU A 145 -11.32 0.15 -2.46
C LEU A 145 -9.97 0.84 -2.75
N LEU A 146 -9.45 1.62 -1.81
CA LEU A 146 -8.14 2.27 -1.95
C LEU A 146 -7.00 1.27 -2.05
N ALA A 147 -7.00 0.23 -1.20
CA ALA A 147 -5.95 -0.78 -1.18
C ALA A 147 -5.89 -1.56 -2.52
N LEU A 148 -7.05 -1.96 -3.05
CA LEU A 148 -7.15 -2.66 -4.33
C LEU A 148 -6.80 -1.74 -5.51
N ALA A 149 -7.28 -0.50 -5.51
CA ALA A 149 -6.95 0.51 -6.51
C ALA A 149 -5.43 0.76 -6.62
N TYR A 150 -4.74 0.75 -5.48
CA TYR A 150 -3.29 0.95 -5.42
C TYR A 150 -2.51 -0.27 -5.90
N VAL A 151 -2.88 -1.47 -5.45
CA VAL A 151 -2.05 -2.66 -5.65
C VAL A 151 -2.12 -3.23 -7.07
N LEU A 152 -3.29 -3.15 -7.70
CA LEU A 152 -3.54 -3.70 -9.04
C LEU A 152 -2.60 -3.13 -10.12
N PRO A 153 -2.46 -1.81 -10.32
CA PRO A 153 -1.56 -1.28 -11.35
C PRO A 153 -0.08 -1.59 -11.07
N ILE A 154 0.31 -1.70 -9.80
CA ILE A 154 1.69 -2.05 -9.41
C ILE A 154 2.01 -3.50 -9.77
N ARG A 155 1.07 -4.41 -9.51
CA ARG A 155 1.24 -5.86 -9.74
C ARG A 155 0.98 -6.29 -11.17
N THR A 156 0.23 -5.50 -11.94
CA THR A 156 0.01 -5.73 -13.37
C THR A 156 1.29 -5.50 -14.16
N ARG A 157 1.72 -6.51 -14.91
CA ARG A 157 2.87 -6.41 -15.81
C ARG A 157 2.42 -5.91 -17.18
N GLN A 158 3.37 -5.37 -17.93
CA GLN A 158 3.08 -4.73 -19.22
C GLN A 158 2.45 -5.69 -20.25
N HIS A 159 2.74 -6.98 -20.15
CA HIS A 159 2.33 -8.01 -21.10
C HIS A 159 1.38 -9.06 -20.49
N ASP A 160 0.75 -8.74 -19.36
CA ASP A 160 -0.31 -9.59 -18.81
C ASP A 160 -1.51 -9.60 -19.76
N LEU A 161 -2.09 -10.78 -20.01
CA LEU A 161 -3.24 -10.94 -20.92
C LEU A 161 -4.48 -10.20 -20.41
N ASP A 162 -4.61 -10.09 -19.09
CA ASP A 162 -5.68 -9.43 -18.36
C ASP A 162 -5.30 -8.01 -17.87
N LYS A 163 -4.24 -7.41 -18.45
CA LYS A 163 -3.75 -6.07 -18.07
C LYS A 163 -4.88 -5.04 -18.04
N GLU A 164 -5.63 -4.91 -19.14
CA GLU A 164 -6.64 -3.86 -19.25
C GLU A 164 -7.83 -4.09 -18.32
N GLU A 165 -8.18 -5.35 -18.07
CA GLU A 165 -9.21 -5.72 -17.10
C GLU A 165 -8.81 -5.29 -15.68
N LYS A 166 -7.60 -5.66 -15.23
CA LYS A 166 -7.05 -5.26 -13.92
C LYS A 166 -6.95 -3.75 -13.76
N LEU A 167 -6.52 -3.04 -14.80
CA LEU A 167 -6.43 -1.58 -14.78
C LEU A 167 -7.79 -0.91 -14.74
N SER A 168 -8.79 -1.47 -15.43
CA SER A 168 -10.18 -1.00 -15.38
C SER A 168 -10.81 -1.24 -13.99
N GLN A 169 -10.53 -2.38 -13.37
CA GLN A 169 -10.95 -2.66 -11.98
C GLN A 169 -10.33 -1.65 -11.01
N ALA A 170 -9.01 -1.43 -11.08
CA ALA A 170 -8.32 -0.47 -10.23
C ALA A 170 -8.87 0.96 -10.38
N GLU A 171 -9.13 1.39 -11.61
CA GLU A 171 -9.75 2.68 -11.89
C GLU A 171 -11.16 2.77 -11.31
N SER A 172 -11.96 1.71 -11.42
CA SER A 172 -13.29 1.63 -10.83
C SER A 172 -13.23 1.79 -9.31
N TYR A 173 -12.32 1.08 -8.63
CA TYR A 173 -12.16 1.18 -7.18
C TYR A 173 -11.74 2.58 -6.73
N ALA A 174 -10.77 3.20 -7.43
CA ALA A 174 -10.35 4.57 -7.12
C ALA A 174 -11.51 5.57 -7.28
N LYS A 175 -12.30 5.45 -8.36
CA LYS A 175 -13.46 6.34 -8.59
C LYS A 175 -14.56 6.14 -7.55
N ARG A 176 -14.86 4.89 -7.18
CA ARG A 176 -15.82 4.59 -6.10
C ARG A 176 -15.34 5.17 -4.77
N ALA A 177 -14.05 5.03 -4.44
CA ALA A 177 -13.48 5.64 -3.25
C ALA A 177 -13.66 7.18 -3.26
N LEU A 178 -13.41 7.85 -4.39
CA LEU A 178 -13.62 9.30 -4.53
C LEU A 178 -15.09 9.73 -4.36
N ASP A 179 -16.07 8.87 -4.65
CA ASP A 179 -17.49 9.13 -4.41
C ASP A 179 -17.87 8.94 -2.92
N ILE A 180 -17.31 7.92 -2.27
CA ILE A 180 -17.66 7.52 -0.91
C ILE A 180 -16.96 8.39 0.15
N ILE A 181 -15.64 8.61 0.01
CA ILE A 181 -14.82 9.28 1.04
C ILE A 181 -15.40 10.63 1.47
N PRO A 182 -15.88 11.53 0.58
CA PRO A 182 -16.43 12.82 1.00
C PRO A 182 -17.55 12.72 2.05
N ARG A 183 -18.39 11.69 1.93
CA ARG A 183 -19.54 11.41 2.80
C ARG A 183 -19.25 10.41 3.93
N ALA A 184 -18.03 9.90 4.02
CA ALA A 184 -17.63 8.98 5.07
C ALA A 184 -17.67 9.65 6.45
N GLU A 185 -18.33 8.98 7.40
CA GLU A 185 -18.36 9.37 8.80
C GLU A 185 -17.02 9.08 9.47
N ASN A 186 -16.73 9.81 10.54
CA ASN A 186 -15.51 9.61 11.31
C ASN A 186 -15.58 8.24 12.01
N PRO A 187 -14.66 7.30 11.70
CA PRO A 187 -14.71 5.96 12.27
C PRO A 187 -14.34 5.92 13.76
N ASN A 188 -13.73 6.98 14.29
CA ASN A 188 -13.36 7.07 15.71
C ASN A 188 -13.48 8.52 16.23
N PRO A 189 -14.71 9.00 16.47
CA PRO A 189 -14.97 10.38 16.88
C PRO A 189 -14.45 10.71 18.30
N GLU A 190 -14.10 9.71 19.10
CA GLU A 190 -13.49 9.91 20.43
C GLU A 190 -12.01 10.28 20.36
N VAL A 191 -11.33 9.90 19.27
CA VAL A 191 -9.87 10.07 19.09
C VAL A 191 -9.55 11.05 17.98
N ILE A 192 -10.32 11.05 16.89
CA ILE A 192 -10.10 11.88 15.71
C ILE A 192 -11.10 13.03 15.75
N THR A 193 -10.63 14.27 15.71
CA THR A 193 -11.52 15.44 15.66
C THR A 193 -12.16 15.58 14.28
N ASP A 194 -13.27 16.32 14.15
CA ASP A 194 -13.91 16.56 12.85
C ASP A 194 -12.97 17.26 11.86
N ASP A 195 -12.14 18.19 12.35
CA ASP A 195 -11.16 18.90 11.53
C ASP A 195 -10.04 17.96 11.06
N ASP A 196 -9.53 17.09 11.94
CA ASP A 196 -8.55 16.07 11.58
C ASP A 196 -9.14 15.06 10.59
N TRP A 197 -10.41 14.67 10.78
CA TRP A 197 -11.09 13.78 9.85
C TRP A 197 -11.28 14.44 8.48
N LEU A 198 -11.58 15.73 8.42
CA LEU A 198 -11.67 16.46 7.16
C LEU A 198 -10.33 16.50 6.43
N LEU A 199 -9.21 16.63 7.15
CA LEU A 199 -7.87 16.55 6.58
C LEU A 199 -7.56 15.13 6.09
N GLU A 200 -7.86 14.10 6.88
CA GLU A 200 -7.67 12.70 6.51
C GLU A 200 -8.47 12.36 5.24
N LYS A 201 -9.73 12.80 5.14
CA LYS A 201 -10.52 12.61 3.92
C LYS A 201 -9.83 13.20 2.67
N LYS A 202 -9.18 14.35 2.79
CA LYS A 202 -8.42 14.93 1.66
C LYS A 202 -7.23 14.07 1.28
N ASP A 203 -6.47 13.57 2.25
CA ASP A 203 -5.33 12.68 2.00
C ASP A 203 -5.78 11.33 1.40
N LEU A 204 -6.89 10.76 1.88
CA LEU A 204 -7.49 9.55 1.29
C LEU A 204 -7.92 9.78 -0.16
N MET A 205 -8.53 10.92 -0.49
CA MET A 205 -8.84 11.29 -1.87
C MET A 205 -7.57 11.53 -2.71
N ALA A 206 -6.52 12.10 -2.12
CA ALA A 206 -5.22 12.25 -2.79
C ALA A 206 -4.61 10.89 -3.15
N ASN A 207 -4.76 9.88 -2.27
CA ASN A 207 -4.32 8.51 -2.53
C ASN A 207 -5.13 7.84 -3.64
N ALA A 208 -6.45 8.08 -3.70
CA ALA A 208 -7.27 7.60 -4.82
C ALA A 208 -6.82 8.20 -6.15
N HIS A 209 -6.56 9.52 -6.19
CA HIS A 209 -6.01 10.18 -7.38
C HIS A 209 -4.60 9.68 -7.75
N SER A 210 -3.75 9.39 -6.77
CA SER A 210 -2.43 8.79 -7.03
C SER A 210 -2.56 7.38 -7.64
N SER A 211 -3.56 6.60 -7.21
CA SER A 211 -3.88 5.29 -7.79
C SER A 211 -4.36 5.41 -9.24
N LEU A 212 -5.21 6.39 -9.55
CA LEU A 212 -5.58 6.72 -10.94
C LEU A 212 -4.35 7.09 -11.78
N GLY A 213 -3.42 7.86 -11.20
CA GLY A 213 -2.14 8.19 -11.83
C GLY A 213 -1.28 6.94 -12.12
N ALA A 214 -1.24 5.97 -11.21
CA ALA A 214 -0.53 4.71 -11.40
C ALA A 214 -1.18 3.83 -12.48
N VAL A 215 -2.53 3.81 -12.55
CA VAL A 215 -3.27 3.16 -13.64
C VAL A 215 -2.92 3.79 -14.98
N ALA A 216 -3.00 5.11 -15.09
CA ALA A 216 -2.66 5.85 -16.31
C ALA A 216 -1.19 5.62 -16.71
N ALA A 217 -0.26 5.60 -15.75
CA ALA A 217 1.14 5.29 -15.99
C ALA A 217 1.34 3.89 -16.58
N LYS A 218 0.56 2.89 -16.13
CA LYS A 218 0.62 1.52 -16.67
C LYS A 218 0.00 1.43 -18.07
N ARG A 219 -0.97 2.28 -18.40
CA ARG A 219 -1.50 2.46 -19.76
C ARG A 219 -0.61 3.31 -20.66
N GLU A 220 0.46 3.91 -20.12
CA GLU A 220 1.28 4.92 -20.80
C GLU A 220 0.47 6.14 -21.26
N ASP A 221 -0.66 6.40 -20.60
CA ASP A 221 -1.43 7.63 -20.77
C ASP A 221 -0.81 8.72 -19.89
N TRP A 222 0.22 9.36 -20.43
CA TRP A 222 1.00 10.36 -19.71
C TRP A 222 0.19 11.63 -19.41
N ALA A 223 -0.82 11.96 -20.22
CA ALA A 223 -1.68 13.11 -19.96
C ALA A 223 -2.62 12.85 -18.77
N ALA A 224 -3.27 11.68 -18.74
CA ALA A 224 -4.10 11.29 -17.59
C ALA A 224 -3.28 11.08 -16.33
N MET A 225 -2.04 10.57 -16.45
CA MET A 225 -1.11 10.45 -15.34
C MET A 225 -0.80 11.83 -14.73
N GLU A 226 -0.45 12.81 -15.57
CA GLU A 226 -0.17 14.18 -15.11
C GLU A 226 -1.37 14.76 -14.36
N GLN A 227 -2.56 14.68 -14.96
CA GLN A 227 -3.78 15.22 -14.37
C GLN A 227 -4.08 14.60 -13.01
N SER A 228 -3.99 13.28 -12.91
CA SER A 228 -4.31 12.54 -11.69
C SER A 228 -3.36 12.90 -10.55
N TYR A 229 -2.04 12.92 -10.79
CA TYR A 229 -1.08 13.32 -9.75
C TYR A 229 -1.16 14.81 -9.39
N ARG A 230 -1.59 15.69 -10.30
CA ARG A 230 -1.89 17.09 -9.95
C ARG A 230 -3.10 17.21 -9.03
N GLN A 231 -4.15 16.42 -9.23
CA GLN A 231 -5.29 16.38 -8.31
C GLN A 231 -4.86 15.84 -6.93
N ALA A 232 -4.05 14.79 -6.90
CA ALA A 232 -3.46 14.29 -5.66
C ALA A 232 -2.66 15.39 -4.93
N LEU A 233 -1.80 16.12 -5.65
CA LEU A 233 -0.99 17.20 -5.09
C LEU A 233 -1.83 18.36 -4.51
N GLN A 234 -2.99 18.66 -5.09
CA GLN A 234 -3.91 19.71 -4.62
C GLN A 234 -4.61 19.33 -3.31
N LEU A 235 -4.89 18.04 -3.13
CA LEU A 235 -5.62 17.53 -1.97
C LEU A 235 -4.69 17.21 -0.80
N ALA A 236 -3.47 16.77 -1.08
CA ALA A 236 -2.53 16.30 -0.07
C ALA A 236 -2.22 17.37 0.99
N ASN A 237 -2.43 17.02 2.26
CA ASN A 237 -2.04 17.82 3.41
C ASN A 237 -0.51 17.98 3.48
N LYS A 238 0.22 16.92 3.11
CA LYS A 238 1.68 16.93 2.99
C LYS A 238 2.12 16.50 1.60
N GLN A 239 2.69 17.44 0.86
CA GLN A 239 3.27 17.15 -0.46
C GLN A 239 4.58 16.36 -0.31
N THR A 240 4.68 15.21 -0.98
CA THR A 240 5.86 14.34 -0.96
C THR A 240 6.64 14.45 -2.28
N GLY A 241 7.94 14.11 -2.24
CA GLY A 241 8.78 14.09 -3.44
C GLY A 241 8.24 13.13 -4.52
N GLU A 242 7.65 12.02 -4.11
CA GLU A 242 7.05 11.00 -4.98
C GLU A 242 6.02 11.58 -5.96
N VAL A 243 5.05 12.39 -5.47
CA VAL A 243 4.01 12.98 -6.33
C VAL A 243 4.63 13.91 -7.38
N PHE A 244 5.60 14.74 -6.98
CA PHE A 244 6.32 15.60 -7.91
C PHE A 244 7.14 14.82 -8.94
N TYR A 245 7.78 13.71 -8.54
CA TYR A 245 8.48 12.83 -9.46
C TYR A 245 7.54 12.25 -10.52
N HIS A 246 6.34 11.79 -10.10
CA HIS A 246 5.37 11.24 -11.04
C HIS A 246 4.84 12.29 -12.02
N ILE A 247 4.56 13.52 -11.57
CA ILE A 247 4.22 14.64 -12.46
C ILE A 247 5.38 14.90 -13.42
N ALA A 248 6.62 14.99 -12.94
CA ALA A 248 7.78 15.20 -13.80
C ALA A 248 7.96 14.11 -14.85
N LYS A 249 7.81 12.84 -14.46
CA LYS A 249 7.87 11.70 -15.37
C LYS A 249 6.81 11.82 -16.46
N SER A 250 5.57 12.12 -16.08
CA SER A 250 4.49 12.32 -17.04
C SER A 250 4.78 13.47 -18.03
N LEU A 251 5.36 14.58 -17.55
CA LEU A 251 5.77 15.72 -18.39
C LEU A 251 6.90 15.36 -19.35
N LYS A 252 7.92 14.64 -18.88
CA LYS A 252 9.03 14.17 -19.72
C LYS A 252 8.52 13.28 -20.86
N GLU A 253 7.66 12.31 -20.56
CA GLU A 253 7.12 11.41 -21.60
C GLU A 253 6.19 12.12 -22.60
N GLN A 254 5.65 13.29 -22.22
CA GLN A 254 4.96 14.22 -23.14
C GLN A 254 5.92 15.16 -23.90
N GLY A 255 7.25 15.07 -23.70
CA GLY A 255 8.24 15.95 -24.30
C GLY A 255 8.38 17.33 -23.63
N LYS A 256 7.65 17.58 -22.54
CA LYS A 256 7.66 18.85 -21.77
C LYS A 256 8.84 18.90 -20.80
N ASN A 257 10.05 18.78 -21.33
CA ASN A 257 11.28 18.59 -20.54
C ASN A 257 11.60 19.75 -19.59
N ASP A 258 11.29 21.00 -19.96
CA ASP A 258 11.56 22.16 -19.09
C ASP A 258 10.66 22.18 -17.86
N GLU A 259 9.36 21.89 -18.04
CA GLU A 259 8.41 21.74 -16.94
C GLU A 259 8.76 20.55 -16.06
N ALA A 260 9.18 19.43 -16.67
CA ALA A 260 9.63 18.24 -15.96
C ALA A 260 10.81 18.55 -15.03
N LEU A 261 11.82 19.30 -15.50
CA LEU A 261 12.96 19.70 -14.67
C LEU A 261 12.54 20.50 -13.44
N GLY A 262 11.60 21.43 -13.59
CA GLY A 262 11.05 22.20 -12.47
C GLY A 262 10.34 21.31 -11.44
N MET A 263 9.57 20.31 -11.89
CA MET A 263 8.94 19.34 -11.00
C MET A 263 9.96 18.40 -10.32
N LEU A 264 11.05 18.04 -10.99
CA LEU A 264 12.13 17.24 -10.38
C LEU A 264 12.86 18.00 -9.28
N ASP A 265 13.04 19.32 -9.43
CA ASP A 265 13.58 20.17 -8.37
C ASP A 265 12.67 20.18 -7.15
N GLN A 266 11.36 20.31 -7.35
CA GLN A 266 10.38 20.22 -6.26
C GLN A 266 10.39 18.84 -5.58
N SER A 267 10.58 17.77 -6.37
CA SER A 267 10.71 16.41 -5.87
C SER A 267 11.94 16.26 -4.97
N ILE A 268 13.12 16.62 -5.47
CA ILE A 268 14.39 16.50 -4.74
C ILE A 268 14.38 17.34 -3.47
N ALA A 269 13.86 18.57 -3.53
CA ALA A 269 13.71 19.45 -2.36
C ALA A 269 12.84 18.85 -1.24
N ARG A 270 11.99 17.87 -1.57
CA ARG A 270 11.10 17.14 -0.64
C ARG A 270 11.55 15.69 -0.38
N GLY A 271 12.84 15.43 -0.54
CA GLY A 271 13.44 14.12 -0.26
C GLY A 271 13.50 13.16 -1.46
N GLY A 272 12.90 13.53 -2.59
CA GLY A 272 12.90 12.74 -3.82
C GLY A 272 12.10 11.44 -3.72
N LEU A 273 12.35 10.54 -4.68
CA LEU A 273 11.79 9.18 -4.66
C LEU A 273 12.93 8.17 -4.53
N LYS A 274 13.10 7.60 -3.34
CA LYS A 274 14.18 6.65 -3.05
C LYS A 274 13.84 5.27 -3.59
N LEU A 275 14.74 4.76 -4.42
CA LEU A 275 14.67 3.40 -4.95
C LEU A 275 15.25 2.41 -3.92
N PRO A 276 14.96 1.10 -4.04
CA PRO A 276 15.49 0.08 -3.12
C PRO A 276 17.02 0.04 -2.99
N ASN A 277 17.74 0.53 -3.99
CA ASN A 277 19.20 0.65 -4.00
C ASN A 277 19.72 1.98 -3.40
N GLY A 278 18.85 2.77 -2.77
CA GLY A 278 19.17 4.06 -2.15
C GLY A 278 19.32 5.23 -3.11
N ARG A 279 19.27 5.00 -4.43
CA ARG A 279 19.36 6.07 -5.44
C ARG A 279 18.03 6.85 -5.51
N ASP A 280 18.12 8.11 -5.92
CA ASP A 280 16.96 8.98 -6.10
C ASP A 280 16.49 8.98 -7.54
N ALA A 281 15.27 8.48 -7.79
CA ALA A 281 14.68 8.41 -9.12
C ALA A 281 14.53 9.80 -9.75
N ALA A 282 14.28 10.85 -8.95
CA ALA A 282 14.15 12.20 -9.46
C ALA A 282 15.49 12.77 -9.93
N ALA A 283 16.57 12.52 -9.18
CA ALA A 283 17.91 12.92 -9.60
C ALA A 283 18.36 12.18 -10.86
N ILE A 284 18.04 10.89 -10.98
CA ILE A 284 18.31 10.09 -12.17
C ILE A 284 17.59 10.67 -13.38
N LEU A 285 16.29 10.89 -13.28
CA LEU A 285 15.48 11.41 -14.39
C LEU A 285 15.93 12.81 -14.81
N LYS A 286 16.36 13.63 -13.84
CA LYS A 286 16.91 14.97 -14.11
C LYS A 286 18.18 14.90 -14.94
N ALA A 287 19.07 13.96 -14.60
CA ALA A 287 20.30 13.72 -15.35
C ALA A 287 20.03 13.19 -16.77
N GLU A 288 19.06 12.29 -16.93
CA GLU A 288 18.64 11.78 -18.24
C GLU A 288 18.13 12.90 -19.16
N ILE A 289 17.28 13.79 -18.64
CA ILE A 289 16.79 14.95 -19.41
C ILE A 289 17.96 15.86 -19.81
N ALA A 290 18.90 16.14 -18.89
CA ALA A 290 20.05 16.98 -19.18
C ALA A 290 20.95 16.38 -20.27
N LEU A 291 21.21 15.06 -20.23
CA LEU A 291 21.98 14.35 -21.25
C LEU A 291 21.30 14.36 -22.61
N SER A 292 19.97 14.22 -22.66
CA SER A 292 19.21 14.27 -23.92
C SER A 292 19.27 15.63 -24.63
N LYS A 293 19.60 16.70 -23.90
CA LYS A 293 19.76 18.06 -24.44
C LYS A 293 21.21 18.39 -24.82
N ALA A 294 22.18 17.58 -24.43
CA ALA A 294 23.58 17.82 -24.78
C ALA A 294 23.78 17.57 -26.29
N PRO A 295 24.60 18.37 -26.99
CA PRO A 295 25.00 18.05 -28.35
C PRO A 295 25.61 16.64 -28.40
N PRO A 296 25.47 15.88 -29.51
CA PRO A 296 26.18 14.62 -29.66
C PRO A 296 27.66 14.90 -29.42
N ALA A 297 28.30 14.13 -28.53
CA ALA A 297 29.74 14.22 -28.38
C ALA A 297 30.36 14.01 -29.77
N GLU A 298 31.06 15.02 -30.29
CA GLU A 298 31.89 14.84 -31.48
C GLU A 298 32.75 13.61 -31.22
N SER A 299 32.53 12.55 -32.01
CA SER A 299 33.37 11.38 -31.98
C SER A 299 34.80 11.88 -32.12
N ALA A 300 35.63 11.69 -31.08
CA ALA A 300 37.02 12.09 -31.08
C ALA A 300 37.66 11.62 -32.39
N GLY A 301 37.90 12.58 -33.29
CA GLY A 301 38.42 12.33 -34.61
C GLY A 301 39.72 11.53 -34.51
N THR A 302 39.77 10.46 -35.29
CA THR A 302 40.97 9.83 -35.85
C THR A 302 42.30 10.50 -35.48
N ALA A 303 43.12 9.77 -34.74
CA ALA A 303 44.52 10.11 -34.48
C ALA A 303 45.28 10.34 -35.81
N PRO A 304 46.16 11.36 -35.90
CA PRO A 304 47.05 11.50 -37.05
C PRO A 304 48.13 10.39 -37.01
N GLY A 305 48.27 9.68 -38.12
CA GLY A 305 49.28 8.63 -38.29
C GLY A 305 50.70 9.15 -38.07
N ALA A 306 51.42 8.52 -37.15
CA ALA A 306 52.86 8.67 -37.03
C ALA A 306 53.53 7.85 -38.14
N ALA A 307 54.19 8.57 -39.06
CA ALA A 307 54.95 8.03 -40.16
C ALA A 307 56.06 7.07 -39.69
N ALA A 308 56.08 5.87 -40.26
CA ALA A 308 57.21 4.95 -40.17
C ALA A 308 58.41 5.56 -40.91
N GLN A 309 59.48 5.88 -40.18
CA GLN A 309 60.77 6.22 -40.77
C GLN A 309 61.49 4.94 -41.18
N ALA A 310 61.68 4.78 -42.49
CA ALA A 310 62.50 3.74 -43.09
C ALA A 310 64.00 4.06 -42.90
N THR A 311 64.77 3.10 -42.39
CA THR A 311 66.23 3.14 -42.37
C THR A 311 66.76 2.61 -43.72
N PRO A 312 67.68 3.31 -44.41
CA PRO A 312 68.31 2.78 -45.62
C PRO A 312 69.55 1.95 -45.28
N ALA A 313 69.68 0.79 -45.91
CA ALA A 313 70.91 -0.01 -45.91
C ALA A 313 71.78 0.38 -47.12
N ALA A 314 73.07 0.63 -46.88
CA ALA A 314 74.12 0.41 -47.88
C ALA A 314 75.51 0.22 -47.22
N GLN A 315 76.13 -0.88 -47.64
CA GLN A 315 77.48 -1.43 -47.48
C GLN A 315 78.59 -0.53 -48.10
N PRO A 316 79.90 -0.82 -47.94
CA PRO A 316 80.61 -2.08 -48.24
C PRO A 316 80.88 -3.00 -47.04
#